data_AF-A0A6C0BFS0-F1
#
_entry.id   AF-A0A6C0BFS0-F1
#
_cell.length_a   1.000
_cell.length_b   1.000
_cell.length_c   1.000
_cell.angle_alpha   90.00
_cell.angle_beta   90.00
_cell.angle_gamma   90.00
#
_symmetry.space_group_name_H-M   'P 1'
#
loop_
_entity.id
_entity.type
_entity.pdbx_description
1 polymer ?
#
loop_
_entity_poly.entity_id
_entity_poly.type
_entity_poly.pdbx_seq_one_letter_code
_entity_poly.pdbx_strand_id
1 'polypeptide(L)'
;MLELYILFICISVLLFVIYYYDIFNDNKVELFENPKYYLSACPSGFKMNYNSDGDTLCYIEQNLNIPVHLLKYQKNGGQCILNGRGTRDIPNCVDYILNYYRKQSIQFCNPSLPSYFEDNSKKTKGCTRGELNELLNGPRMESQPTCIIYPNEEDNQFNIDSCMNQKELEEYPCFGSNCTKQLVQYGRRTPLLLMINFADTNGFPRTAYSRKSIIRFLDAVWSGWRQRLNIDRTIFNADIAKKYFIDKTLSPADIDI
;
A
#
# COMPACT_ATOMS: atom_id res chain seq x y z
N MET A 1 59.26 13.51 -4.37
CA MET A 1 59.02 14.36 -3.17
C MET A 1 57.97 15.43 -3.44
N LEU A 2 58.05 16.20 -4.54
CA LEU A 2 57.07 17.24 -4.89
C LEU A 2 55.64 16.68 -5.13
N GLU A 3 55.52 15.57 -5.85
CA GLU A 3 54.23 14.94 -6.16
C GLU A 3 53.48 14.47 -4.90
N LEU A 4 54.21 13.98 -3.90
CA LEU A 4 53.63 13.57 -2.61
C LEU A 4 53.08 14.79 -1.86
N TYR A 5 53.76 15.93 -1.94
CA TYR A 5 53.35 17.18 -1.30
C TYR A 5 52.06 17.74 -1.93
N ILE A 6 51.94 17.67 -3.26
CA ILE A 6 50.74 18.08 -3.98
C ILE A 6 49.54 17.20 -3.59
N LEU A 7 49.74 15.90 -3.46
CA LEU A 7 48.70 14.97 -3.02
C LEU A 7 48.16 15.33 -1.63
N PHE A 8 49.05 15.61 -0.67
CA PHE A 8 48.64 16.00 0.69
C PHE A 8 47.85 17.30 0.72
N ILE A 9 48.26 18.31 -0.07
CA ILE A 9 47.52 19.58 -0.18
C ILE A 9 46.12 19.34 -0.75
N CYS A 10 45.98 18.52 -1.80
CA CYS A 10 44.67 18.19 -2.37
C CYS A 10 43.76 17.48 -1.36
N ILE A 11 44.28 16.52 -0.60
CA ILE A 11 43.51 15.81 0.43
C ILE A 11 43.07 16.77 1.54
N SER A 12 43.95 17.66 2.01
CA SER A 12 43.62 18.65 3.04
C SER A 12 42.54 19.63 2.58
N VAL A 13 42.59 20.11 1.33
CA VAL A 13 41.54 20.97 0.76
C VAL A 13 40.22 20.22 0.67
N LEU A 14 40.22 18.96 0.24
CA LEU A 14 39.01 18.16 0.09
C LEU A 14 38.35 17.88 1.45
N LEU A 15 39.14 17.56 2.48
CA LEU A 15 38.65 17.41 3.85
C LEU A 15 38.10 18.72 4.41
N PHE A 16 38.75 19.86 4.13
CA PHE A 16 38.27 21.17 4.55
C PHE A 16 36.92 21.51 3.89
N VAL A 17 36.75 21.22 2.60
CA VAL A 17 35.49 21.42 1.89
C VAL A 17 34.38 20.55 2.46
N ILE A 18 34.64 19.26 2.73
CA ILE A 18 33.64 18.37 3.34
C ILE A 18 33.24 18.88 4.73
N TYR A 19 34.22 19.27 5.55
CA TYR A 19 33.97 19.80 6.89
C TYR A 19 33.14 21.08 6.86
N TYR A 20 33.46 22.02 5.97
CA TYR A 20 32.68 23.26 5.80
C TYR A 20 31.28 22.99 5.27
N TYR A 21 31.13 22.03 4.36
CA TYR A 21 29.83 21.64 3.80
C TYR A 21 28.91 21.03 4.86
N ASP A 22 29.43 20.19 5.75
CA ASP A 22 28.67 19.62 6.87
C ASP A 22 28.20 20.72 7.83
N ILE A 23 29.10 21.61 8.25
CA ILE A 23 28.77 22.72 9.18
C ILE A 23 27.74 23.69 8.58
N PHE A 24 27.84 23.99 7.30
CA PHE A 24 26.88 24.90 6.65
C PHE A 24 25.51 24.26 6.43
N ASN A 25 25.44 22.94 6.29
CA ASN A 25 24.17 22.24 6.19
C ASN A 25 23.49 22.07 7.56
N ASP A 26 24.25 21.88 8.64
CA ASP A 26 23.69 21.79 10.00
C ASP A 26 23.08 23.12 10.50
N ASN A 27 23.58 24.27 10.02
CA ASN A 27 23.17 25.60 10.48
C ASN A 27 21.97 26.23 9.73
N LYS A 28 21.26 25.50 8.87
CA LYS A 28 20.00 26.03 8.31
C LYS A 28 18.95 26.08 9.41
N VAL A 29 18.65 27.25 9.96
CA VAL A 29 17.51 27.48 10.87
C VAL A 29 16.19 27.16 10.15
N GLU A 30 15.46 26.25 10.80
CA GLU A 30 14.05 25.84 10.73
C GLU A 30 13.18 26.33 9.56
N LEU A 31 13.08 25.51 8.51
CA LEU A 31 11.76 25.18 7.98
C LEU A 31 11.34 23.84 8.57
N PHE A 32 10.11 23.74 9.08
CA PHE A 32 9.43 22.46 9.22
C PHE A 32 9.46 21.79 7.84
N GLU A 33 10.33 20.80 7.64
CA GLU A 33 10.61 20.22 6.32
C GLU A 33 9.38 19.54 5.69
N ASN A 34 8.31 19.36 6.48
CA ASN A 34 6.96 19.08 6.01
C ASN A 34 5.98 20.14 6.55
N PRO A 35 5.79 21.30 5.89
CA PRO A 35 4.81 22.30 6.35
C PRO A 35 3.35 21.80 6.27
N LYS A 36 3.17 20.62 5.67
CA LYS A 36 1.88 20.00 5.39
C LYS A 36 1.31 19.21 6.56
N TYR A 37 2.17 18.68 7.43
CA TYR A 37 1.78 17.78 8.51
C TYR A 37 2.47 18.20 9.80
N TYR A 38 1.67 18.43 10.84
CA TYR A 38 2.13 18.70 12.19
C TYR A 38 1.33 17.85 13.16
N LEU A 39 2.02 17.15 14.05
CA LEU A 39 1.38 16.34 15.08
C LEU A 39 1.32 17.14 16.38
N SER A 40 0.11 17.40 16.86
CA SER A 40 -0.11 18.07 18.15
C SER A 40 0.10 17.15 19.35
N ALA A 41 0.13 15.83 19.13
CA ALA A 41 0.31 14.80 20.15
C ALA A 41 0.99 13.57 19.56
N CYS A 42 1.50 12.69 20.43
CA CYS A 42 2.03 11.41 19.98
C CYS A 42 0.99 10.63 19.16
N PRO A 43 1.41 9.97 18.07
CA PRO A 43 0.51 9.19 17.23
C PRO A 43 -0.24 8.13 18.04
N SER A 44 -1.43 7.74 17.59
CA SER A 44 -2.23 6.73 18.28
C SER A 44 -1.44 5.44 18.50
N GLY A 45 -1.43 4.94 19.74
CA GLY A 45 -0.67 3.75 20.15
C GLY A 45 0.75 4.03 20.65
N PHE A 46 1.24 5.27 20.56
CA PHE A 46 2.52 5.67 21.13
C PHE A 46 2.33 6.22 22.56
N LYS A 47 3.28 5.90 23.43
CA LYS A 47 3.45 6.54 24.73
C LYS A 47 4.38 7.73 24.62
N MET A 48 4.26 8.65 25.57
CA MET A 48 5.03 9.88 25.63
C MET A 48 6.06 9.80 26.77
N ASN A 49 7.27 10.29 26.52
CA ASN A 49 8.29 10.58 27.52
C ASN A 49 9.01 11.87 27.14
N TYR A 50 9.75 12.48 28.07
CA TYR A 50 10.60 13.64 27.80
C TYR A 50 12.07 13.22 27.87
N ASN A 51 12.90 13.70 26.93
CA ASN A 51 14.35 13.53 27.02
C ASN A 51 14.97 14.58 27.97
N SER A 52 16.28 14.50 28.18
CA SER A 52 17.04 15.49 28.97
C SER A 52 17.00 16.91 28.39
N ASP A 53 16.72 17.04 27.09
CA ASP A 53 16.69 18.30 26.36
C ASP A 53 15.30 18.96 26.39
N GLY A 54 14.30 18.27 26.95
CA GLY A 54 12.91 18.74 27.05
C GLY A 54 12.03 18.39 25.85
N ASP A 55 12.55 17.67 24.85
CA ASP A 55 11.78 17.20 23.71
C ASP A 55 10.83 16.08 24.10
N THR A 56 9.66 16.10 23.47
CA THR A 56 8.67 15.04 23.61
C THR A 56 9.05 13.85 22.71
N LEU A 57 9.43 12.74 23.33
CA LEU A 57 9.66 11.45 22.70
C LEU A 57 8.37 10.63 22.67
N CYS A 58 7.99 10.16 21.50
CA CYS A 58 6.93 9.18 21.32
C CYS A 58 7.55 7.80 21.10
N TYR A 59 7.08 6.78 21.80
CA TYR A 59 7.61 5.42 21.69
C TYR A 59 6.54 4.35 21.82
N ILE A 60 6.82 3.18 21.26
CA ILE A 60 5.95 2.01 21.34
C ILE A 60 6.45 1.11 22.47
N GLU A 61 5.60 0.77 23.44
CA GLU A 61 5.94 -0.22 24.45
C GLU A 61 5.97 -1.63 23.85
N GLN A 62 7.08 -2.35 24.07
CA GLN A 62 7.31 -3.68 23.53
C GLN A 62 6.39 -4.78 24.11
N ASN A 63 5.62 -4.48 25.17
CA ASN A 63 4.83 -5.46 25.95
C ASN A 63 3.31 -5.38 25.75
N LEU A 64 2.80 -4.55 24.83
CA LEU A 64 1.40 -4.57 24.44
C LEU A 64 1.28 -5.23 23.06
N ASN A 65 0.18 -5.96 22.83
CA ASN A 65 -0.24 -6.58 21.56
C ASN A 65 -0.44 -5.52 20.46
N ILE A 66 0.62 -4.79 20.12
CA ILE A 66 0.70 -3.79 19.08
C ILE A 66 1.24 -4.53 17.87
N PRO A 67 0.58 -4.40 16.70
CA PRO A 67 0.91 -5.21 15.56
C PRO A 67 2.38 -5.02 15.14
N VAL A 68 3.05 -6.17 14.98
CA VAL A 68 4.50 -6.41 14.86
C VAL A 68 5.19 -5.59 13.76
N HIS A 69 4.43 -5.01 12.83
CA HIS A 69 4.98 -4.28 11.69
C HIS A 69 5.63 -2.94 12.04
N LEU A 70 5.29 -2.31 13.18
CA LEU A 70 6.00 -1.12 13.68
C LEU A 70 7.31 -1.46 14.44
N LEU A 71 7.49 -2.72 14.85
CA LEU A 71 8.69 -3.19 15.56
C LEU A 71 9.85 -3.55 14.60
N LYS A 72 9.57 -3.75 13.31
CA LYS A 72 10.59 -4.19 12.32
C LYS A 72 11.59 -3.11 11.88
N TYR A 73 11.43 -1.86 12.32
CA TYR A 73 12.37 -0.75 12.05
C TYR A 73 13.18 -0.33 13.29
N GLN A 74 13.29 -1.21 14.28
CA GLN A 74 14.13 -1.02 15.46
C GLN A 74 15.62 -1.02 15.11
N LYS A 75 16.17 0.14 14.75
CA LYS A 75 17.49 0.49 15.29
C LYS A 75 17.38 1.05 16.71
N ASN A 76 16.27 1.75 17.04
CA ASN A 76 16.07 2.44 18.33
C ASN A 76 14.66 2.26 18.91
N GLY A 77 14.18 1.01 19.05
CA GLY A 77 13.00 0.73 19.89
C GLY A 77 11.63 1.27 19.42
N GLY A 78 11.53 1.87 18.22
CA GLY A 78 10.28 2.49 17.75
C GLY A 78 10.02 3.87 18.35
N GLN A 79 11.08 4.63 18.62
CA GLN A 79 11.03 5.98 19.16
C GLN A 79 11.07 7.03 18.04
N CYS A 80 10.37 8.14 18.24
CA CYS A 80 10.43 9.32 17.38
C CYS A 80 10.27 10.61 18.21
N ILE A 81 10.79 11.73 17.70
CA ILE A 81 10.64 13.05 18.32
C ILE A 81 9.36 13.70 17.78
N LEU A 82 8.45 14.11 18.67
CA LEU A 82 7.18 14.71 18.28
C LEU A 82 7.38 16.11 17.68
N ASN A 83 8.10 16.95 18.42
CA ASN A 83 8.35 18.35 18.09
C ASN A 83 9.86 18.54 17.88
N GLY A 84 10.29 18.89 16.67
CA GLY A 84 11.71 19.09 16.33
C GLY A 84 12.18 18.28 15.13
N ARG A 85 13.44 18.44 14.72
CA ARG A 85 13.98 17.85 13.48
C ARG A 85 14.20 16.34 13.51
N GLY A 86 14.11 15.71 14.68
CA GLY A 86 14.70 14.39 14.86
C GLY A 86 16.22 14.47 14.81
N THR A 87 16.87 13.39 15.20
CA THR A 87 18.31 13.17 15.04
C THR A 87 18.54 12.02 14.05
N ARG A 88 19.80 11.80 13.68
CA ARG A 88 20.19 10.64 12.85
C ARG A 88 19.73 9.31 13.47
N ASP A 89 19.65 9.25 14.79
CA ASP A 89 19.25 8.07 15.54
C ASP A 89 17.73 8.05 15.82
N ILE A 90 17.11 9.19 16.14
CA ILE A 90 15.70 9.26 16.50
C ILE A 90 14.97 10.21 15.55
N PRO A 91 14.26 9.70 14.52
CA PRO A 91 13.63 10.56 13.52
C PRO A 91 12.46 11.38 14.09
N ASN A 92 12.05 12.42 13.37
CA ASN A 92 10.78 13.09 13.63
C ASN A 92 9.59 12.12 13.43
N CYS A 93 8.55 12.22 14.25
CA CYS A 93 7.40 11.32 14.19
C CYS A 93 6.62 11.39 12.88
N VAL A 94 6.48 12.57 12.27
CA VAL A 94 5.82 12.76 10.96
C VAL A 94 6.60 11.99 9.90
N ASP A 95 7.92 12.21 9.81
CA ASP A 95 8.74 11.56 8.79
C ASP A 95 8.83 10.05 9.00
N TYR A 96 8.88 9.61 10.26
CA TYR A 96 8.83 8.20 10.62
C TYR A 96 7.54 7.54 10.10
N ILE A 97 6.38 8.14 10.39
CA ILE A 97 5.07 7.63 9.96
C ILE A 97 4.95 7.64 8.45
N LEU A 98 5.27 8.76 7.79
CA LEU A 98 5.13 8.90 6.35
C LEU A 98 6.04 7.91 5.59
N ASN A 99 7.26 7.67 6.08
CA ASN A 99 8.13 6.67 5.47
C ASN A 99 7.59 5.24 5.66
N TYR A 100 7.01 4.94 6.82
CA TYR A 100 6.32 3.67 7.04
C TYR A 100 5.11 3.52 6.11
N TYR A 101 4.24 4.53 6.03
CA TYR A 101 3.06 4.54 5.17
C TYR A 101 3.40 4.44 3.69
N ARG A 102 4.48 5.06 3.23
CA ARG A 102 4.96 4.93 1.85
C ARG A 102 5.30 3.48 1.49
N LYS A 103 5.81 2.69 2.44
CA LYS A 103 6.09 1.27 2.21
C LYS A 103 4.81 0.44 2.21
N GLN A 104 3.90 0.74 3.14
CA GLN A 104 2.60 0.07 3.20
C GLN A 104 1.75 0.37 1.97
N SER A 105 1.80 1.59 1.44
CA SER A 105 1.00 1.96 0.27
C SER A 105 1.39 1.19 -0.98
N ILE A 106 2.69 0.94 -1.20
CA ILE A 106 3.15 0.08 -2.30
C ILE A 106 2.53 -1.33 -2.20
N GLN A 107 2.43 -1.86 -0.99
CA GLN A 107 1.92 -3.21 -0.77
C GLN A 107 0.39 -3.28 -0.88
N PHE A 108 -0.33 -2.39 -0.21
CA PHE A 108 -1.77 -2.54 0.01
C PHE A 108 -2.64 -1.61 -0.81
N CYS A 109 -2.13 -0.44 -1.18
CA CYS A 109 -2.93 0.57 -1.86
C CYS A 109 -2.97 0.35 -3.37
N ASN A 110 -4.10 0.72 -3.95
CA ASN A 110 -4.27 0.80 -5.40
C ASN A 110 -3.81 2.18 -5.90
N PRO A 111 -3.45 2.31 -7.20
CA PRO A 111 -3.03 3.59 -7.78
C PRO A 111 -4.01 4.75 -7.58
N SER A 112 -5.33 4.52 -7.56
CA SER A 112 -6.31 5.60 -7.32
C SER A 112 -6.38 6.09 -5.88
N LEU A 113 -5.98 5.25 -4.92
CA LEU A 113 -5.99 5.51 -3.47
C LEU A 113 -4.57 5.39 -2.89
N PRO A 114 -3.58 6.22 -3.28
CA PRO A 114 -2.18 5.95 -2.99
C PRO A 114 -1.77 6.19 -1.53
N SER A 115 -2.61 6.83 -0.71
CA SER A 115 -2.25 7.23 0.65
C SER A 115 -2.72 6.20 1.67
N TYR A 116 -1.78 5.45 2.25
CA TYR A 116 -2.06 4.53 3.35
C TYR A 116 -2.35 5.29 4.65
N PHE A 117 -3.25 4.78 5.49
CA PHE A 117 -3.49 5.27 6.85
C PHE A 117 -3.77 4.12 7.82
N GLU A 118 -3.51 4.36 9.10
CA GLU A 118 -3.76 3.43 10.21
C GLU A 118 -4.24 4.21 11.44
N ASP A 119 -5.39 3.81 11.99
CA ASP A 119 -5.93 4.30 13.26
C ASP A 119 -5.91 3.15 14.26
N ASN A 120 -4.91 3.17 15.13
CA ASN A 120 -4.73 2.15 16.17
C ASN A 120 -5.84 2.17 17.22
N SER A 121 -6.48 3.32 17.46
CA SER A 121 -7.60 3.43 18.41
C SER A 121 -8.82 2.70 17.89
N LYS A 122 -9.10 2.84 16.58
CA LYS A 122 -10.23 2.17 15.91
C LYS A 122 -9.87 0.79 15.35
N LYS A 123 -8.59 0.42 15.38
CA LYS A 123 -8.04 -0.80 14.74
C LYS A 123 -8.35 -0.86 13.25
N THR A 124 -8.38 0.29 12.58
CA THR A 124 -8.68 0.39 11.16
C THR A 124 -7.43 0.74 10.37
N LYS A 125 -7.26 0.08 9.23
CA LYS A 125 -6.22 0.35 8.25
C LYS A 125 -6.89 0.53 6.90
N GLY A 126 -6.33 1.37 6.07
CA GLY A 126 -6.93 1.61 4.77
C GLY A 126 -6.05 2.44 3.86
N CYS A 127 -6.61 2.74 2.70
CA CYS A 127 -6.02 3.67 1.77
C CYS A 127 -7.05 4.73 1.38
N THR A 128 -6.58 5.93 1.06
CA THR A 128 -7.42 7.05 0.65
C THR A 128 -6.84 7.79 -0.54
N ARG A 129 -7.70 8.53 -1.25
CA ARG A 129 -7.29 9.45 -2.30
C ARG A 129 -6.95 10.81 -1.71
N GLY A 130 -5.67 11.17 -1.75
CA GLY A 130 -5.21 12.52 -1.39
C GLY A 130 -4.57 12.58 -0.02
N GLU A 131 -4.75 13.70 0.66
CA GLU A 131 -4.04 14.00 1.91
C GLU A 131 -4.69 13.30 3.11
N LEU A 132 -3.85 12.94 4.08
CA LEU A 132 -4.29 12.49 5.40
C LEU A 132 -4.69 13.68 6.28
N ASN A 133 -5.44 13.40 7.35
CA ASN A 133 -5.72 14.38 8.40
C ASN A 133 -4.45 14.76 9.20
N GLU A 134 -4.58 15.73 10.10
CA GLU A 134 -3.48 16.25 10.92
C GLU A 134 -2.82 15.17 11.80
N LEU A 135 -3.58 14.15 12.19
CA LEU A 135 -3.10 13.03 13.01
C LEU A 135 -2.50 11.88 12.19
N LEU A 136 -2.47 11.99 10.86
CA LEU A 136 -2.01 10.96 9.94
C LEU A 136 -2.70 9.60 10.16
N ASN A 137 -3.94 9.56 10.65
CA ASN A 137 -4.63 8.32 10.99
C ASN A 137 -5.89 8.08 10.17
N GLY A 138 -6.18 8.95 9.21
CA GLY A 138 -7.33 8.83 8.33
C GLY A 138 -7.32 9.85 7.19
N PRO A 139 -8.34 9.85 6.34
CA PRO A 139 -8.51 10.87 5.31
C PRO A 139 -8.67 12.25 5.94
N ARG A 140 -8.20 13.28 5.25
CA ARG A 140 -8.38 14.70 5.64
C ARG A 140 -9.85 15.11 5.71
N MET A 141 -10.69 14.57 4.82
CA MET A 141 -12.12 14.81 4.74
C MET A 141 -12.87 13.48 4.70
N GLU A 142 -13.99 13.37 5.40
CA GLU A 142 -14.81 12.16 5.42
C GLU A 142 -15.35 11.76 4.03
N SER A 143 -15.48 12.72 3.11
CA SER A 143 -15.92 12.48 1.74
C SER A 143 -14.83 11.92 0.81
N GLN A 144 -13.58 11.83 1.27
CA GLN A 144 -12.53 11.24 0.45
C GLN A 144 -12.81 9.74 0.22
N PRO A 145 -12.68 9.24 -1.02
CA PRO A 145 -12.74 7.82 -1.29
C PRO A 145 -11.74 7.07 -0.44
N THR A 146 -12.19 5.95 0.14
CA THR A 146 -11.37 5.08 0.97
C THR A 146 -11.61 3.62 0.60
N CYS A 147 -10.62 2.78 0.93
CA CYS A 147 -10.76 1.34 1.02
C CYS A 147 -10.21 0.89 2.38
N ILE A 148 -10.65 -0.28 2.84
CA ILE A 148 -10.27 -0.86 4.13
C ILE A 148 -9.38 -2.08 3.92
N ILE A 149 -8.35 -2.21 4.75
CA ILE A 149 -7.49 -3.39 4.81
C ILE A 149 -7.97 -4.23 5.99
N TYR A 150 -8.70 -5.31 5.71
CA TYR A 150 -9.26 -6.15 6.76
C TYR A 150 -8.18 -7.00 7.43
N PRO A 151 -8.35 -7.36 8.72
CA PRO A 151 -7.35 -8.15 9.45
C PRO A 151 -7.15 -9.58 8.92
N ASN A 152 -8.20 -10.19 8.36
CA ASN A 152 -8.16 -11.55 7.85
C ASN A 152 -8.47 -11.58 6.35
N GLU A 153 -7.94 -12.62 5.69
CA GLU A 153 -8.06 -12.79 4.23
C GLU A 153 -9.52 -13.01 3.79
N GLU A 154 -10.33 -13.66 4.62
CA GLU A 154 -11.74 -13.95 4.33
C GLU A 154 -12.56 -12.66 4.19
N ASP A 155 -12.46 -11.74 5.15
CA ASP A 155 -13.13 -10.44 5.12
C ASP A 155 -12.59 -9.59 3.95
N ASN A 156 -11.30 -9.68 3.64
CA ASN A 156 -10.75 -9.03 2.46
C ASN A 156 -11.37 -9.58 1.15
N GLN A 157 -11.83 -10.83 1.11
CA GLN A 157 -12.47 -11.41 -0.08
C GLN A 157 -13.97 -11.13 -0.16
N PHE A 158 -14.63 -10.86 0.97
CA PHE A 158 -16.09 -10.69 1.03
C PHE A 158 -16.55 -9.24 0.94
N ASN A 159 -15.68 -8.28 1.25
CA ASN A 159 -16.05 -6.87 1.31
C ASN A 159 -15.58 -6.11 0.07
N ILE A 160 -16.50 -5.34 -0.53
CA ILE A 160 -16.25 -4.63 -1.79
C ILE A 160 -15.28 -3.46 -1.62
N ASP A 161 -15.30 -2.82 -0.45
CA ASP A 161 -14.39 -1.76 -0.03
C ASP A 161 -13.02 -2.28 0.43
N SER A 162 -12.76 -3.59 0.32
CA SER A 162 -11.42 -4.16 0.55
C SER A 162 -10.38 -3.54 -0.39
N CYS A 163 -9.31 -2.98 0.19
CA CYS A 163 -8.19 -2.45 -0.61
C CYS A 163 -7.57 -3.52 -1.50
N MET A 164 -7.54 -4.78 -1.06
CA MET A 164 -7.01 -5.89 -1.86
C MET A 164 -7.88 -6.16 -3.08
N ASN A 165 -9.21 -6.15 -2.94
CA ASN A 165 -10.11 -6.35 -4.06
C ASN A 165 -10.10 -5.17 -5.03
N GLN A 166 -10.08 -3.94 -4.50
CA GLN A 166 -9.98 -2.73 -5.33
C GLN A 166 -8.66 -2.67 -6.09
N LYS A 167 -7.56 -3.08 -5.46
CA LYS A 167 -6.26 -3.21 -6.12
C LYS A 167 -6.29 -4.28 -7.21
N GLU A 168 -6.82 -5.47 -6.92
CA GLU A 168 -6.96 -6.53 -7.92
C GLU A 168 -7.83 -6.07 -9.10
N LEU A 169 -8.93 -5.34 -8.83
CA LEU A 169 -9.77 -4.73 -9.86
C LEU A 169 -8.96 -3.75 -10.72
N GLU A 170 -8.25 -2.79 -10.13
CA GLU A 170 -7.50 -1.77 -10.87
C GLU A 170 -6.33 -2.35 -11.68
N GLU A 171 -5.61 -3.31 -11.12
CA GLU A 171 -4.46 -3.95 -11.78
C GLU A 171 -4.87 -4.92 -12.89
N TYR A 172 -6.08 -5.47 -12.86
CA TYR A 172 -6.51 -6.42 -13.89
C TYR A 172 -6.63 -5.74 -15.26
N PRO A 173 -5.99 -6.29 -16.32
CA PRO A 173 -5.99 -5.69 -17.64
C PRO A 173 -7.38 -5.82 -18.28
N CYS A 174 -7.84 -4.74 -18.92
CA CYS A 174 -9.02 -4.78 -19.77
C CYS A 174 -8.65 -5.28 -21.18
N PHE A 175 -9.54 -6.03 -21.82
CA PHE A 175 -9.37 -6.54 -23.17
C PHE A 175 -10.68 -6.53 -23.96
N GLY A 176 -10.59 -6.54 -25.30
CA GLY A 176 -11.74 -6.35 -26.18
C GLY A 176 -12.21 -4.90 -26.26
N SER A 177 -13.20 -4.65 -27.11
CA SER A 177 -13.80 -3.32 -27.26
C SER A 177 -14.84 -3.07 -26.16
N ASN A 178 -15.06 -1.80 -25.78
CA ASN A 178 -16.00 -1.40 -24.72
C ASN A 178 -15.80 -2.15 -23.39
N CYS A 179 -14.55 -2.46 -23.07
CA CYS A 179 -14.23 -3.25 -21.89
C CYS A 179 -14.53 -2.47 -20.61
N THR A 180 -15.24 -3.11 -19.68
CA THR A 180 -15.50 -2.60 -18.33
C THR A 180 -15.21 -3.69 -17.31
N LYS A 181 -14.78 -3.29 -16.12
CA LYS A 181 -14.47 -4.20 -15.01
C LYS A 181 -15.19 -3.75 -13.75
N GLN A 182 -15.67 -4.71 -12.98
CA GLN A 182 -16.35 -4.44 -11.71
C GLN A 182 -16.24 -5.64 -10.76
N LEU A 183 -16.37 -5.38 -9.47
CA LEU A 183 -16.51 -6.41 -8.45
C LEU A 183 -18.00 -6.71 -8.25
N VAL A 184 -18.37 -7.99 -8.29
CA VAL A 184 -19.75 -8.44 -8.06
C VAL A 184 -19.80 -9.50 -6.98
N GLN A 185 -20.86 -9.46 -6.17
CA GLN A 185 -21.12 -10.44 -5.11
C GLN A 185 -22.44 -11.17 -5.38
N TYR A 186 -22.38 -12.49 -5.54
CA TYR A 186 -23.56 -13.32 -5.73
C TYR A 186 -23.88 -14.04 -4.41
N GLY A 187 -24.58 -13.34 -3.52
CA GLY A 187 -24.98 -13.86 -2.20
C GLY A 187 -24.34 -13.13 -1.03
N ARG A 188 -24.80 -13.43 0.18
CA ARG A 188 -24.22 -12.88 1.40
C ARG A 188 -22.98 -13.67 1.79
N ARG A 189 -21.89 -12.96 2.11
CA ARG A 189 -20.60 -13.55 2.54
C ARG A 189 -20.05 -14.58 1.55
N THR A 190 -20.21 -14.31 0.25
CA THR A 190 -19.50 -15.05 -0.79
C THR A 190 -18.29 -14.22 -1.28
N PRO A 191 -17.19 -14.87 -1.69
CA PRO A 191 -16.06 -14.17 -2.31
C PRO A 191 -16.51 -13.32 -3.48
N LEU A 192 -15.94 -12.13 -3.60
CA LEU A 192 -16.19 -11.25 -4.73
C LEU A 192 -15.60 -11.80 -6.02
N LEU A 193 -16.37 -11.68 -7.11
CA LEU A 193 -15.93 -11.96 -8.45
C LEU A 193 -15.47 -10.67 -9.13
N LEU A 194 -14.27 -10.69 -9.70
CA LEU A 194 -13.80 -9.65 -10.61
C LEU A 194 -14.34 -9.98 -11.98
N MET A 195 -15.39 -9.27 -12.38
CA MET A 195 -16.10 -9.45 -13.64
C MET A 195 -15.57 -8.48 -14.69
N ILE A 196 -15.31 -9.01 -15.88
CA ILE A 196 -14.90 -8.26 -17.07
C ILE A 196 -15.99 -8.42 -18.13
N ASN A 197 -16.58 -7.30 -18.52
CA ASN A 197 -17.50 -7.23 -19.65
C ASN A 197 -16.73 -6.64 -20.83
N PHE A 198 -16.86 -7.24 -22.01
CA PHE A 198 -16.18 -6.80 -23.22
C PHE A 198 -16.99 -7.20 -24.46
N ALA A 199 -16.77 -6.56 -25.60
CA ALA A 199 -17.27 -7.03 -26.88
C ALA A 199 -16.19 -7.86 -27.61
N ASP A 200 -16.61 -8.99 -28.18
CA ASP A 200 -15.73 -9.82 -29.00
C ASP A 200 -15.45 -9.18 -30.37
N THR A 201 -14.63 -9.83 -31.21
CA THR A 201 -14.26 -9.33 -32.54
C THR A 201 -15.46 -9.09 -33.47
N ASN A 202 -16.61 -9.71 -33.19
CA ASN A 202 -17.83 -9.57 -33.97
C ASN A 202 -18.79 -8.55 -33.34
N GLY A 203 -18.39 -7.89 -32.25
CA GLY A 203 -19.20 -6.93 -31.52
C GLY A 203 -20.19 -7.56 -30.53
N PHE A 204 -20.15 -8.88 -30.31
CA PHE A 204 -21.06 -9.49 -29.34
C PHE A 204 -20.58 -9.25 -27.91
N PRO A 205 -21.47 -8.82 -26.99
CA PRO A 205 -21.12 -8.64 -25.60
C PRO A 205 -20.83 -9.99 -24.94
N ARG A 206 -19.76 -10.03 -24.16
CA ARG A 206 -19.26 -11.17 -23.41
C ARG A 206 -18.98 -10.74 -21.97
N THR A 207 -19.12 -11.71 -21.07
CA THR A 207 -18.79 -11.56 -19.66
C THR A 207 -17.89 -12.72 -19.26
N ALA A 208 -16.79 -12.41 -18.58
CA ALA A 208 -15.90 -13.39 -18.01
C ALA A 208 -15.39 -12.89 -16.64
N TYR A 209 -14.74 -13.76 -15.90
CA TYR A 209 -14.25 -13.48 -14.55
C TYR A 209 -12.76 -13.75 -14.46
N SER A 210 -12.03 -13.00 -13.63
CA SER A 210 -10.63 -13.31 -13.40
C SER A 210 -10.48 -14.74 -12.85
N ARG A 211 -9.45 -15.46 -13.30
CA ARG A 211 -9.15 -16.83 -12.84
C ARG A 211 -9.06 -16.92 -11.32
N LYS A 212 -8.41 -15.94 -10.69
CA LYS A 212 -8.22 -15.90 -9.24
C LYS A 212 -9.56 -15.74 -8.51
N SER A 213 -10.40 -14.81 -8.96
CA SER A 213 -11.69 -14.57 -8.31
C SER A 213 -12.68 -15.72 -8.48
N ILE A 214 -12.74 -16.34 -9.67
CA ILE A 214 -13.65 -17.48 -9.91
C ILE A 214 -13.24 -18.70 -9.07
N ILE A 215 -11.94 -18.98 -8.92
CA ILE A 215 -11.45 -20.06 -8.07
C ILE A 215 -11.85 -19.82 -6.61
N ARG A 216 -11.59 -18.63 -6.06
CA ARG A 216 -11.99 -18.29 -4.69
C ARG A 216 -13.48 -18.48 -4.48
N PHE A 217 -14.30 -17.97 -5.41
CA PHE A 217 -15.75 -18.10 -5.34
C PHE A 217 -16.18 -19.56 -5.34
N LEU A 218 -15.72 -20.37 -6.30
CA LEU A 218 -16.10 -21.78 -6.42
C LEU A 218 -15.63 -22.62 -5.22
N ASP A 219 -14.41 -22.37 -4.71
CA ASP A 219 -13.90 -23.04 -3.51
C ASP A 219 -14.80 -22.77 -2.29
N ALA A 220 -15.45 -21.60 -2.22
CA ALA A 220 -16.38 -21.25 -1.15
C ALA A 220 -17.81 -21.77 -1.34
N VAL A 221 -18.33 -21.80 -2.59
CA VAL A 221 -19.76 -22.06 -2.83
C VAL A 221 -20.08 -23.46 -3.39
N TRP A 222 -19.11 -24.17 -3.96
CA TRP A 222 -19.35 -25.45 -4.61
C TRP A 222 -18.28 -26.49 -4.27
N SER A 223 -18.54 -27.32 -3.25
CA SER A 223 -17.65 -28.42 -2.90
C SER A 223 -17.52 -29.41 -4.06
N GLY A 224 -16.27 -29.77 -4.40
CA GLY A 224 -15.97 -30.71 -5.49
C GLY A 224 -16.15 -30.14 -6.91
N TRP A 225 -16.17 -28.82 -7.08
CA TRP A 225 -16.23 -28.21 -8.42
C TRP A 225 -15.05 -28.65 -9.31
N ARG A 226 -13.87 -28.88 -8.71
CA ARG A 226 -12.63 -29.23 -9.41
C ARG A 226 -12.68 -30.56 -10.18
N GLN A 227 -13.54 -31.50 -9.77
CA GLN A 227 -13.72 -32.75 -10.52
C GLN A 227 -14.67 -32.58 -11.72
N ARG A 228 -15.41 -31.48 -11.76
CA ARG A 228 -16.52 -31.26 -12.72
C ARG A 228 -16.25 -30.14 -13.71
N LEU A 229 -15.35 -29.22 -13.38
CA LEU A 229 -15.06 -28.04 -14.16
C LEU A 229 -13.54 -27.82 -14.28
N ASN A 230 -13.06 -27.67 -15.51
CA ASN A 230 -11.68 -27.29 -15.78
C ASN A 230 -11.60 -25.78 -16.07
N ILE A 231 -11.18 -25.00 -15.07
CA ILE A 231 -11.07 -23.53 -15.18
C ILE A 231 -10.10 -23.09 -16.27
N ASP A 232 -9.12 -23.92 -16.62
CA ASP A 232 -8.15 -23.61 -17.66
C ASP A 232 -8.68 -23.89 -19.08
N ARG A 233 -9.93 -24.35 -19.20
CA ARG A 233 -10.66 -24.51 -20.48
C ARG A 233 -12.00 -23.79 -20.51
N THR A 234 -12.54 -23.40 -19.36
CA THR A 234 -13.87 -22.80 -19.25
C THR A 234 -13.93 -21.39 -19.81
N ILE A 235 -14.90 -21.08 -20.66
CA ILE A 235 -15.02 -19.76 -21.30
C ILE A 235 -15.35 -18.61 -20.32
N PHE A 236 -15.89 -18.91 -19.14
CA PHE A 236 -16.12 -17.91 -18.09
C PHE A 236 -14.82 -17.46 -17.41
N ASN A 237 -13.70 -18.14 -17.60
CA ASN A 237 -12.39 -17.65 -17.18
C ASN A 237 -11.90 -16.62 -18.21
N ALA A 238 -11.65 -15.39 -17.76
CA ALA A 238 -11.23 -14.27 -18.60
C ALA A 238 -9.96 -14.51 -19.39
N ASP A 239 -9.00 -15.28 -18.86
CA ASP A 239 -7.77 -15.60 -19.57
C ASP A 239 -8.06 -16.51 -20.80
N ILE A 240 -9.05 -17.40 -20.66
CA ILE A 240 -9.51 -18.29 -21.74
C ILE A 240 -10.44 -17.53 -22.70
N ALA A 241 -11.35 -16.72 -22.17
CA ALA A 241 -12.24 -15.88 -22.94
C ALA A 241 -11.46 -14.94 -23.85
N LYS A 242 -10.39 -14.30 -23.35
CA LYS A 242 -9.49 -13.47 -24.16
C LYS A 242 -8.84 -14.27 -25.28
N LYS A 243 -8.22 -15.40 -24.96
CA LYS A 243 -7.55 -16.27 -25.95
C LYS A 243 -8.50 -16.73 -27.06
N TYR A 244 -9.74 -17.08 -26.71
CA TYR A 244 -10.73 -17.57 -27.65
C TYR A 244 -11.42 -16.45 -28.45
N PHE A 245 -11.95 -15.43 -27.77
CA PHE A 245 -12.74 -14.40 -28.43
C PHE A 245 -11.92 -13.28 -29.06
N ILE A 246 -10.79 -12.92 -28.47
CA ILE A 246 -9.97 -11.77 -28.88
C ILE A 246 -8.73 -12.23 -29.65
N ASP A 247 -7.89 -13.06 -29.05
CA ASP A 247 -6.60 -13.43 -29.64
C ASP A 247 -6.73 -14.50 -30.73
N LYS A 248 -7.86 -15.22 -30.78
CA LYS A 248 -8.14 -16.34 -31.71
C LYS A 248 -7.08 -17.45 -31.68
N THR A 249 -6.46 -17.66 -30.51
CA THR A 249 -5.42 -18.69 -30.32
C THR A 249 -5.97 -20.04 -29.86
N LEU A 250 -7.27 -20.11 -29.53
CA LEU A 250 -7.97 -21.33 -29.14
C LEU A 250 -9.10 -21.64 -30.12
N SER A 251 -9.34 -22.92 -30.35
CA SER A 251 -10.45 -23.43 -31.16
C SER A 251 -11.62 -23.89 -30.28
N PRO A 252 -12.81 -24.16 -30.86
CA PRO A 252 -13.95 -24.68 -30.09
C PRO A 252 -13.67 -26.01 -29.38
N ALA A 253 -12.73 -26.82 -29.87
CA ALA A 253 -12.36 -28.09 -29.24
C ALA A 253 -11.51 -27.91 -27.98
N ASP A 254 -10.91 -26.72 -27.78
CA ASP A 254 -10.01 -26.43 -26.66
C ASP A 254 -10.76 -25.90 -25.43
N ILE A 255 -12.01 -25.49 -25.59
CA ILE A 255 -12.80 -24.83 -24.55
C ILE A 255 -13.95 -25.71 -24.04
N ASP A 256 -14.28 -25.50 -22.77
CA ASP A 256 -15.50 -26.00 -22.15
C ASP A 256 -16.49 -24.82 -22.06
N ILE A 257 -17.74 -25.06 -22.48
CA ILE A 257 -18.84 -24.09 -22.43
C ILE A 257 -19.75 -24.41 -21.26
#